data_AF-A0AAW4XTM1-F1
#
_entry.id   AF-A0AAW4XTM1-F1
#
_cell.length_a   1.000
_cell.length_b   1.000
_cell.length_c   1.000
_cell.angle_alpha   90.00
_cell.angle_beta   90.00
_cell.angle_gamma   90.00
#
_symmetry.space_group_name_H-M   'P 1'
#
loop_
_entity.id
_entity.type
_entity.pdbx_description
1 polymer ?
#
loop_
_entity_poly.entity_id
_entity_poly.type
_entity_poly.pdbx_seq_one_letter_code
_entity_poly.pdbx_strand_id
1 'polypeptide(L)'
;MLPKSRKSSARTPPMVLCQMPYSSFNRNQPTGTILKIQCRCGALIVDSTDCLAHKAHLTPDQCRFGVLDAMDEQVINPLSNGELSKDDASMRARNIIEAATRTMWQCRSCGSLFIDAQDSSLQCFTPENANNRKDILAS
;
A
#
# COMPACT_ATOMS: atom_id res chain seq x y z
N MET A 1 16.03 -32.37 42.90
CA MET A 1 16.20 -31.99 41.48
C MET A 1 15.28 -30.80 41.21
N LEU A 2 15.84 -29.61 40.99
CA LEU A 2 15.11 -28.38 40.63
C LEU A 2 15.32 -28.11 39.12
N PRO A 3 14.31 -27.72 38.33
CA PRO A 3 14.52 -27.39 36.94
C PRO A 3 15.06 -25.95 36.80
N LYS A 4 16.11 -25.81 35.99
CA LYS A 4 16.73 -24.53 35.64
C LYS A 4 15.82 -23.75 34.69
N SER A 5 15.43 -22.55 35.09
CA SER A 5 14.77 -21.56 34.24
C SER A 5 15.71 -21.12 33.09
N ARG A 6 15.28 -21.33 31.84
CA ARG A 6 15.94 -20.80 30.64
C ARG A 6 15.47 -19.36 30.45
N LYS A 7 16.36 -18.38 30.65
CA LYS A 7 16.15 -17.00 30.21
C LYS A 7 16.26 -16.96 28.68
N SER A 8 15.13 -16.75 28.00
CA SER A 8 15.09 -16.41 26.58
C SER A 8 15.49 -14.94 26.43
N SER A 9 16.67 -14.71 25.85
CA SER A 9 17.12 -13.38 25.40
C SER A 9 16.45 -13.11 24.05
N ALA A 10 15.41 -12.28 24.05
CA ALA A 10 14.82 -11.77 22.82
C ALA A 10 15.81 -10.78 22.19
N ARG A 11 16.50 -11.21 21.14
CA ARG A 11 17.23 -10.30 20.25
C ARG A 11 16.19 -9.64 19.36
N THR A 12 15.99 -8.34 19.53
CA THR A 12 15.22 -7.51 18.60
C THR A 12 15.87 -7.64 17.22
N PRO A 13 15.15 -8.13 16.19
CA PRO A 13 15.70 -8.14 14.84
C PRO A 13 15.94 -6.68 14.40
N PRO A 14 17.01 -6.40 13.63
CA PRO A 14 17.22 -5.06 13.11
C PRO A 14 16.00 -4.70 12.26
N MET A 15 15.36 -3.57 12.61
CA MET A 15 14.31 -2.99 11.79
C MET A 15 14.91 -2.77 10.41
N VAL A 16 14.47 -3.57 9.44
CA VAL A 16 14.67 -3.24 8.05
C VAL A 16 13.86 -1.96 7.89
N LEU A 17 14.50 -0.81 8.04
CA LEU A 17 14.01 0.40 7.39
C LEU A 17 13.83 -0.07 5.95
N CYS A 18 12.57 -0.23 5.55
CA CYS A 18 12.27 -0.32 4.14
C CYS A 18 12.84 0.99 3.63
N GLN A 19 14.06 0.94 3.08
CA GLN A 19 14.65 2.08 2.42
C GLN A 19 13.56 2.44 1.43
N MET A 20 12.91 3.56 1.67
CA MET A 20 12.02 4.16 0.71
C MET A 20 13.03 4.85 -0.21
N PRO A 21 13.48 4.25 -1.34
CA PRO A 21 13.99 5.07 -2.42
C PRO A 21 12.75 5.81 -2.93
N TYR A 22 12.38 6.86 -2.21
CA TYR A 22 11.48 7.88 -2.70
C TYR A 22 12.27 8.60 -3.78
N SER A 23 12.36 7.95 -4.93
CA SER A 23 12.52 8.64 -6.19
C SER A 23 11.37 9.62 -6.21
N SER A 24 11.75 10.89 -6.17
CA SER A 24 10.88 12.05 -6.19
C SER A 24 9.59 11.73 -6.93
N PHE A 25 8.45 11.84 -6.24
CA PHE A 25 7.15 11.92 -6.90
C PHE A 25 7.33 12.84 -8.12
N ASN A 26 7.35 12.23 -9.30
CA ASN A 26 7.47 12.99 -10.52
C ASN A 26 6.12 13.65 -10.70
N ARG A 27 5.97 14.87 -10.15
CA ARG A 27 4.79 15.73 -10.29
C ARG A 27 4.51 16.13 -11.74
N ASN A 28 5.22 15.55 -12.72
CA ASN A 28 4.98 15.70 -14.14
C ASN A 28 4.09 14.59 -14.74
N GLN A 29 3.35 13.82 -13.94
CA GLN A 29 2.23 13.07 -14.51
C GLN A 29 1.10 14.06 -14.84
N PRO A 30 0.69 14.18 -16.12
CA PRO A 30 -0.36 15.10 -16.51
C PRO A 30 -1.65 14.75 -15.76
N THR A 31 -2.24 15.75 -15.11
CA THR A 31 -3.56 15.66 -14.50
C THR A 31 -4.56 15.17 -15.54
N GLY A 32 -5.05 13.93 -15.40
CA GLY A 32 -6.17 13.41 -16.18
C GLY A 32 -5.89 12.26 -17.16
N THR A 33 -4.77 11.53 -17.07
CA THR A 33 -4.63 10.28 -17.85
C THR A 33 -5.42 9.14 -17.21
N ILE A 34 -6.54 8.79 -17.84
CA ILE A 34 -7.31 7.57 -17.54
C ILE A 34 -6.44 6.34 -17.85
N LEU A 35 -6.10 5.56 -16.84
CA LEU A 35 -5.43 4.28 -17.04
C LEU A 35 -6.47 3.24 -17.46
N LYS A 36 -6.12 2.44 -18.46
CA LYS A 36 -6.95 1.35 -19.00
C LYS A 36 -6.13 0.07 -19.03
N ILE A 37 -6.62 -0.96 -18.35
CA ILE A 37 -5.96 -2.27 -18.28
C ILE A 37 -6.81 -3.26 -19.07
N GLN A 38 -6.23 -3.82 -20.13
CA GLN A 38 -6.88 -4.87 -20.92
C GLN A 38 -6.66 -6.22 -20.21
N CYS A 39 -7.74 -6.83 -19.71
CA CYS A 39 -7.67 -8.14 -19.09
C CYS A 39 -7.64 -9.25 -20.16
N ARG A 40 -6.96 -10.36 -19.87
CA ARG A 40 -6.92 -11.56 -20.76
C ARG A 40 -8.29 -12.17 -21.02
N CYS A 41 -9.27 -11.96 -20.14
CA CYS A 41 -10.66 -12.39 -20.37
C CYS A 41 -11.43 -11.50 -21.36
N GLY A 42 -10.82 -10.45 -21.90
CA GLY A 42 -11.45 -9.48 -22.81
C GLY A 42 -12.02 -8.25 -22.12
N ALA A 43 -12.23 -8.28 -20.80
CA ALA A 43 -12.74 -7.12 -20.07
C ALA A 43 -11.72 -5.97 -20.00
N LEU A 44 -12.22 -4.74 -20.09
CA LEU A 44 -11.46 -3.52 -19.87
C LEU A 44 -11.66 -3.04 -18.44
N ILE A 45 -10.57 -2.86 -17.69
CA ILE A 45 -10.59 -2.23 -16.37
C ILE A 45 -10.18 -0.78 -16.55
N VAL A 46 -11.01 0.15 -16.06
CA VAL A 46 -10.77 1.58 -16.19
C VAL A 46 -10.47 2.16 -14.83
N ASP A 47 -9.41 2.95 -14.75
CA ASP A 47 -9.05 3.78 -13.60
C ASP A 47 -9.12 5.25 -14.04
N SER A 48 -10.27 5.85 -13.81
CA SER A 48 -10.60 7.21 -14.23
C SER A 48 -10.79 8.19 -13.06
N THR A 49 -10.97 7.68 -11.84
CA THR A 49 -11.32 8.45 -10.65
C THR A 49 -11.05 7.63 -9.39
N ASP A 50 -11.15 8.27 -8.23
CA ASP A 50 -11.10 7.62 -6.92
C ASP A 50 -12.39 6.87 -6.58
N CYS A 51 -12.37 6.10 -5.48
CA CYS A 51 -13.52 5.36 -4.93
C CYS A 51 -14.09 4.28 -5.86
N LEU A 52 -13.26 3.66 -6.69
CA LEU A 52 -13.66 2.56 -7.56
C LEU A 52 -13.72 1.23 -6.79
N ALA A 53 -14.85 0.52 -6.83
CA ALA A 53 -15.07 -0.76 -6.14
C ALA A 53 -14.18 -1.93 -6.62
N HIS A 54 -13.37 -1.70 -7.65
CA HIS A 54 -12.38 -2.63 -8.19
C HIS A 54 -10.94 -2.16 -8.00
N LYS A 55 -10.71 -1.05 -7.26
CA LYS A 55 -9.40 -0.47 -6.99
C LYS A 55 -9.13 -0.50 -5.49
N ALA A 56 -7.92 -0.86 -5.10
CA ALA A 56 -7.46 -0.83 -3.71
C ALA A 56 -5.98 -0.44 -3.63
N HIS A 57 -5.51 -0.18 -2.42
CA HIS A 57 -4.11 0.09 -2.12
C HIS A 57 -3.54 -1.05 -1.26
N LEU A 58 -2.39 -1.59 -1.67
CA LEU A 58 -1.68 -2.66 -1.00
C LEU A 58 -0.48 -2.08 -0.25
N THR A 59 -0.46 -2.23 1.08
CA THR A 59 0.73 -2.03 1.91
C THR A 59 1.36 -3.40 2.19
N PRO A 60 2.61 -3.67 1.77
CA PRO A 60 3.31 -4.88 2.14
C PRO A 60 3.43 -4.99 3.66
N ASP A 61 3.34 -6.22 4.19
CA ASP A 61 3.43 -6.45 5.64
C ASP A 61 4.75 -5.92 6.21
N GLN A 62 5.85 -6.06 5.47
CA GLN A 62 7.17 -5.55 5.87
C GLN A 62 7.20 -4.03 6.07
N CYS A 63 6.30 -3.28 5.41
CA CYS A 63 6.23 -1.83 5.53
C CYS A 63 5.24 -1.37 6.61
N ARG A 64 4.37 -2.27 7.09
CA ARG A 64 3.20 -1.89 7.88
C ARG A 64 3.55 -1.15 9.17
N PHE A 65 4.49 -1.68 9.94
CA PHE A 65 4.89 -1.05 11.21
C PHE A 65 5.67 0.24 10.98
N GLY A 66 6.54 0.30 9.96
CA GLY A 66 7.26 1.54 9.63
C GLY A 66 6.32 2.70 9.25
N VAL A 67 5.17 2.43 8.65
CA VAL A 67 4.13 3.45 8.42
C VAL A 67 3.55 3.98 9.74
N LEU A 68 3.26 3.09 10.69
CA LEU A 68 2.70 3.47 11.99
C LEU A 68 3.72 4.28 12.81
N ASP A 69 4.96 3.80 12.85
CA ASP A 69 6.04 4.51 13.54
C ASP A 69 6.27 5.90 12.92
N ALA A 70 6.27 6.01 11.59
CA ALA A 70 6.39 7.29 10.90
C ALA A 70 5.21 8.24 11.19
N MET A 71 3.99 7.72 11.34
CA MET A 71 2.84 8.52 11.76
C MET A 71 3.05 9.07 13.16
N ASP A 72 3.48 8.24 14.11
CA ASP A 72 3.71 8.66 15.49
C ASP A 72 4.82 9.72 15.55
N GLU A 73 5.98 9.43 14.95
CA GLU A 73 7.17 10.28 15.01
C GLU A 73 7.05 11.58 14.23
N GLN A 74 6.43 11.55 13.05
CA GLN A 74 6.46 12.67 12.11
C GLN A 74 5.14 13.44 12.02
N VAL A 75 4.05 12.90 12.56
CA VAL A 75 2.72 13.51 12.51
C VAL A 75 2.14 13.71 13.90
N ILE A 76 1.90 12.64 14.65
CA ILE A 76 1.13 12.71 15.91
C ILE A 76 1.92 13.46 16.98
N ASN A 77 3.18 13.09 17.24
CA ASN A 77 3.99 13.74 18.28
C ASN A 77 4.28 15.22 17.95
N PRO A 78 4.70 15.60 16.73
CA PRO A 78 4.91 17.01 16.39
C PRO A 78 3.62 17.84 16.46
N LEU A 79 2.48 17.27 16.04
CA LEU A 79 1.18 17.94 16.15
C LEU A 79 0.79 18.15 17.62
N SER A 80 0.96 17.13 18.48
CA SER A 80 0.63 17.25 19.91
C SER A 80 1.52 18.23 20.66
N ASN A 81 2.77 18.39 20.21
CA ASN A 81 3.73 19.32 20.79
C ASN A 81 3.54 20.77 20.28
N GLY A 82 2.65 21.00 19.31
CA GLY A 82 2.44 22.31 18.68
C GLY A 82 3.54 22.69 17.67
N GLU A 83 4.36 21.73 17.24
CA GLU A 83 5.44 21.90 16.28
C GLU A 83 4.97 21.77 14.82
N LEU A 84 3.78 21.21 14.62
CA LEU A 84 3.17 20.97 13.32
C LEU A 84 1.75 21.54 13.27
N SER A 85 1.43 22.24 12.19
CA SER A 85 0.06 22.70 11.94
C SER A 85 -0.84 21.51 11.57
N LYS A 86 -2.17 21.67 11.72
CA LYS A 86 -3.14 20.64 11.31
C LYS A 86 -3.08 20.32 9.82
N ASP A 87 -2.85 21.34 9.00
CA ASP A 87 -2.80 21.19 7.54
C ASP A 87 -1.52 20.45 7.13
N ASP A 88 -0.38 20.80 7.72
CA ASP A 88 0.89 20.11 7.49
C ASP A 88 0.85 18.66 7.98
N ALA A 89 0.24 18.42 9.15
CA ALA A 89 0.01 17.08 9.67
C ALA A 89 -0.82 16.23 8.71
N SER A 90 -1.91 16.80 8.19
CA SER A 90 -2.78 16.12 7.23
C SER A 90 -2.04 15.77 5.93
N MET A 91 -1.24 16.70 5.40
CA MET A 91 -0.45 16.46 4.20
C MET A 91 0.63 15.40 4.43
N ARG A 92 1.34 15.47 5.56
CA ARG A 92 2.40 14.53 5.89
C ARG A 92 1.85 13.11 6.12
N ALA A 93 0.73 12.97 6.80
CA ALA A 93 0.06 11.69 6.98
C ALA A 93 -0.29 11.02 5.63
N ARG A 94 -0.87 11.79 4.69
CA ARG A 94 -1.17 11.27 3.34
C ARG A 94 0.08 10.81 2.62
N ASN A 95 1.13 11.62 2.62
CA ASN A 95 2.40 11.26 1.97
C ASN A 95 3.02 9.98 2.55
N ILE A 96 2.95 9.78 3.88
CA ILE A 96 3.46 8.58 4.53
C ILE A 96 2.70 7.33 4.07
N ILE A 97 1.37 7.40 4.03
CA ILE A 97 0.52 6.28 3.57
C ILE A 97 0.80 6.00 2.09
N GLU A 98 0.74 7.02 1.24
CA GLU A 98 0.92 6.90 -0.20
C GLU A 98 2.26 6.27 -0.56
N ALA A 99 3.35 6.72 0.08
CA ALA A 99 4.70 6.21 -0.15
C ALA A 99 4.86 4.72 0.16
N ALA A 100 4.04 4.17 1.08
CA ALA A 100 4.10 2.78 1.48
C ALA A 100 3.09 1.88 0.76
N THR A 101 2.26 2.44 -0.11
CA THR A 101 1.20 1.72 -0.81
C THR A 101 1.52 1.48 -2.29
N ARG A 102 0.95 0.42 -2.84
CA ARG A 102 0.91 0.13 -4.27
C ARG A 102 -0.54 0.06 -4.72
N THR A 103 -0.82 0.48 -5.94
CA THR A 103 -2.17 0.38 -6.48
C THR A 103 -2.45 -1.05 -6.95
N MET A 104 -3.67 -1.52 -6.68
CA MET A 104 -4.16 -2.82 -7.10
C MET A 104 -5.55 -2.67 -7.73
N TRP A 105 -5.82 -3.46 -8.77
CA TRP A 105 -7.10 -3.52 -9.45
C TRP A 105 -7.60 -4.96 -9.58
N GLN A 106 -8.91 -5.16 -9.49
CA GLN A 106 -9.55 -6.46 -9.72
C GLN A 106 -10.41 -6.43 -10.98
N CYS A 107 -10.21 -7.39 -11.89
CA CYS A 107 -11.14 -7.61 -12.98
C CYS A 107 -12.49 -8.09 -12.43
N ARG A 108 -13.55 -7.29 -12.58
CA ARG A 108 -14.91 -7.67 -12.14
C ARG A 108 -15.52 -8.82 -12.96
N SER A 109 -14.96 -9.15 -14.13
CA SER A 109 -15.45 -10.24 -14.98
C SER A 109 -14.88 -11.61 -14.61
N CYS A 110 -13.55 -11.70 -14.44
CA CYS A 110 -12.86 -12.97 -14.20
C CYS A 110 -12.14 -13.06 -12.84
N GLY A 111 -12.09 -11.97 -12.06
CA GLY A 111 -11.45 -11.92 -10.74
C GLY A 111 -9.94 -11.74 -10.74
N SER A 112 -9.26 -11.64 -11.90
CA SER A 112 -7.82 -11.40 -11.99
C SER A 112 -7.41 -10.13 -11.26
N LEU A 113 -6.33 -10.21 -10.47
CA LEU A 113 -5.76 -9.09 -9.75
C LEU A 113 -4.57 -8.53 -10.53
N PHE A 114 -4.54 -7.22 -10.67
CA PHE A 114 -3.44 -6.47 -11.25
C PHE A 114 -2.83 -5.63 -10.13
N ILE A 115 -1.51 -5.71 -9.95
CA ILE A 115 -0.80 -4.97 -8.89
C ILE A 115 0.33 -4.22 -9.55
N ASP A 116 0.45 -2.93 -9.25
CA ASP A 116 1.61 -2.14 -9.64
C ASP A 116 2.82 -2.55 -8.80
N ALA A 117 3.90 -2.96 -9.46
CA ALA A 117 5.14 -3.32 -8.79
C ALA A 117 6.02 -2.08 -8.56
N GLN A 118 7.06 -2.21 -7.72
CA GLN A 118 7.96 -1.09 -7.41
C GLN A 118 8.72 -0.54 -8.62
N ASP A 119 8.88 -1.37 -9.66
CA ASP A 119 9.50 -0.98 -10.93
C ASP A 119 8.47 -0.39 -11.92
N SER A 120 7.27 -0.05 -11.46
CA SER A 120 6.13 0.41 -12.29
C SER A 120 5.65 -0.63 -13.31
N SER A 121 6.01 -1.90 -13.14
CA SER A 121 5.48 -2.98 -13.97
C SER A 121 4.14 -3.47 -13.42
N LEU A 122 3.17 -3.71 -14.31
CA LEU A 122 1.87 -4.23 -13.92
C LEU A 122 1.91 -5.77 -13.86
N GLN A 123 1.84 -6.33 -12.65
CA GLN A 123 1.82 -7.77 -12.41
C GLN A 123 0.39 -8.29 -12.39
N CYS A 124 0.13 -9.45 -13.02
CA CYS A 124 -1.22 -10.03 -13.15
C CYS A 124 -1.30 -11.41 -12.50
N PHE A 125 -2.17 -11.55 -11.49
CA PHE A 125 -2.49 -12.79 -10.78
C PHE A 125 -3.86 -13.28 -11.22
N THR A 126 -3.96 -14.54 -11.64
CA THR A 126 -5.22 -15.12 -12.15
C THR A 126 -5.79 -16.11 -11.14
N PRO A 127 -7.09 -15.99 -10.79
CA PRO A 127 -7.86 -17.03 -10.11
C PRO A 127 -7.59 -18.43 -10.66
N GLU A 128 -7.36 -19.39 -9.77
CA GLU A 128 -7.21 -20.80 -10.15
C GLU A 128 -8.51 -21.37 -10.74
N ASN A 129 -9.68 -20.89 -10.28
CA ASN A 129 -10.98 -21.36 -10.74
C ASN A 129 -11.98 -20.21 -10.95
N ALA A 130 -13.06 -20.50 -11.69
CA ALA A 130 -14.07 -19.52 -12.08
C ALA A 130 -15.03 -19.10 -10.95
N ASN A 131 -15.07 -19.84 -9.83
CA ASN A 131 -15.96 -19.59 -8.70
C ASN A 131 -15.40 -18.58 -7.69
N ASN A 132 -14.23 -18.00 -7.99
CA ASN A 132 -13.61 -17.01 -7.12
C ASN A 132 -14.42 -15.70 -7.05
N ARG A 133 -14.37 -15.07 -5.88
CA ARG A 133 -14.98 -13.76 -5.65
C ARG A 133 -14.38 -12.70 -6.58
N LYS A 134 -15.26 -11.87 -7.15
CA LYS A 134 -14.90 -10.83 -8.14
C LYS A 134 -15.01 -9.41 -7.57
N ASP A 135 -15.16 -9.33 -6.25
CA ASP A 135 -15.46 -8.14 -5.46
C ASP A 135 -14.67 -8.13 -4.15
N ILE A 136 -13.49 -8.76 -4.13
CA ILE A 136 -12.61 -8.84 -2.96
C ILE A 136 -12.13 -7.44 -2.55
N LEU A 137 -12.01 -6.54 -3.52
CA LEU A 137 -11.62 -5.14 -3.30
C LEU A 137 -12.79 -4.21 -3.01
N ALA A 138 -14.03 -4.70 -3.08
CA ALA A 138 -15.20 -3.90 -2.78
C ALA A 138 -15.48 -3.94 -1.27
N SER A 139 -15.78 -2.76 -0.70
CA SER A 139 -16.20 -2.55 0.69
C SER A 139 -17.60 -1.96 0.74
#